data_AF-A0A257WIN5-F1
#
_entry.id   AF-A0A257WIN5-F1
#
_cell.length_a   1.000
_cell.length_b   1.000
_cell.length_c   1.000
_cell.angle_alpha   90.00
_cell.angle_beta   90.00
_cell.angle_gamma   90.00
#
_symmetry.space_group_name_H-M   'P 1'
#
loop_
_entity.id
_entity.type
_entity.pdbx_description
1 polymer ?
#
loop_
_entity_poly.entity_id
_entity_poly.type
_entity_poly.pdbx_seq_one_letter_code
_entity_poly.pdbx_strand_id
1 'polypeptide(L)' 'LTSSLFDGNAHDSRQLPVVLAGGGGGTIQGGRFHDLSADPNRKMCRLHIALMDRMGVHTSHFGDAENALAI' A
#
# COMPACT_ATOMS: atom_id res chain seq x y z
N LEU A 1 19.32 -4.13 -7.73
CA LEU A 1 18.27 -5.07 -8.21
C LEU A 1 17.35 -4.28 -9.12
N THR A 2 16.99 -4.84 -10.28
CA THR A 2 16.02 -4.26 -11.22
C THR A 2 14.60 -4.33 -10.64
N SER A 3 13.72 -3.42 -11.05
CA SER A 3 12.30 -3.44 -10.62
C SER A 3 11.64 -4.77 -11.01
N SER A 4 10.67 -5.24 -10.22
CA SER A 4 9.87 -6.42 -10.58
C SER A 4 8.98 -6.22 -11.80
N LEU A 5 8.77 -4.96 -12.22
CA LEU A 5 8.15 -4.63 -13.50
C LEU A 5 9.12 -4.78 -14.69
N PHE A 6 10.43 -4.89 -14.43
CA PHE A 6 11.47 -5.06 -15.44
C PHE A 6 11.88 -6.53 -15.59
N ASP A 7 12.11 -7.23 -14.47
CA ASP A 7 12.42 -8.66 -14.46
C ASP A 7 11.17 -9.49 -14.15
N GLY A 8 10.44 -9.82 -15.22
CA GLY A 8 9.25 -10.65 -15.14
C GLY A 8 9.52 -12.12 -14.79
N ASN A 9 10.78 -12.58 -14.82
CA ASN A 9 11.12 -13.97 -14.47
C ASN A 9 11.24 -14.13 -12.94
N ALA A 10 11.74 -13.10 -12.25
CA ALA A 10 11.92 -13.12 -10.81
C ALA A 10 10.61 -12.97 -10.01
N HIS A 11 9.56 -12.38 -10.60
CA HIS A 11 8.25 -12.14 -9.96
C HIS A 11 8.35 -11.53 -8.55
N ASP A 12 9.31 -10.63 -8.35
CA ASP A 12 9.57 -10.04 -7.04
C ASP A 12 8.43 -9.07 -6.62
N SER A 13 8.07 -9.03 -5.34
CA SER A 13 7.05 -8.13 -4.79
C SER A 13 7.61 -7.13 -3.77
N ARG A 14 8.93 -7.14 -3.51
CA ARG A 14 9.56 -6.34 -2.45
C ARG A 14 9.60 -4.84 -2.72
N GLN A 15 9.57 -4.43 -4.00
CA GLN A 15 9.66 -3.02 -4.40
C GLN A 15 8.82 -2.75 -5.64
N LEU A 16 7.52 -2.56 -5.41
CA LEU A 16 6.54 -2.22 -6.43
C LEU A 16 6.16 -0.74 -6.30
N PRO A 17 6.30 0.07 -7.36
CA PRO A 17 5.71 1.40 -7.37
C PRO A 17 4.19 1.28 -7.37
N VAL A 18 3.52 2.05 -6.51
CA VAL A 18 2.06 2.08 -6.38
C VAL A 18 1.56 3.50 -6.66
N VAL A 19 0.49 3.61 -7.44
CA VAL A 19 -0.23 4.86 -7.66
C VAL A 19 -1.61 4.71 -7.04
N LEU A 20 -1.93 5.58 -6.08
CA LEU A 20 -3.26 5.67 -5.49
C LEU A 20 -3.98 6.88 -6.07
N ALA A 21 -5.17 6.66 -6.65
CA ALA A 21 -5.99 7.70 -7.25
C ALA A 21 -7.32 7.86 -6.50
N GLY A 22 -7.80 9.10 -6.41
CA GLY A 22 -8.98 9.48 -5.64
C GLY A 22 -8.64 10.15 -4.31
N GLY A 23 -9.66 10.64 -3.61
CA GLY A 23 -9.49 11.39 -2.34
C GLY A 23 -9.89 10.62 -1.08
N GLY A 24 -10.26 9.34 -1.19
CA GLY A 24 -10.70 8.53 -0.04
C GLY A 24 -11.85 9.16 0.77
N GLY A 25 -12.84 9.75 0.09
CA GLY A 25 -13.92 10.50 0.76
C GLY A 25 -13.48 11.82 1.41
N GLY A 26 -12.35 12.39 0.97
CA GLY A 26 -11.75 13.62 1.54
C GLY A 26 -10.70 13.36 2.62
N THR A 27 -10.39 12.09 2.91
CA THR A 27 -9.44 11.69 3.96
C THR A 27 -8.01 11.43 3.45
N ILE A 28 -7.80 11.47 2.14
CA ILE A 28 -6.48 11.25 1.53
C ILE A 28 -6.08 12.52 0.75
N GLN A 29 -4.97 13.11 1.16
CA GLN A 29 -4.38 14.25 0.47
C GLN A 29 -3.55 13.77 -0.73
N GLY A 30 -4.01 14.06 -1.95
CA GLY A 30 -3.27 13.79 -3.19
C GLY A 30 -2.09 14.73 -3.42
N GLY A 31 -1.41 14.55 -4.57
CA GLY A 31 -0.26 15.38 -4.95
C GLY A 31 0.99 15.15 -4.10
N ARG A 32 1.09 13.98 -3.46
CA ARG A 32 2.18 13.59 -2.56
C ARG A 32 2.92 12.39 -3.11
N PHE A 33 4.21 12.33 -2.83
CA PHE A 33 5.05 11.16 -3.03
C PHE A 33 5.45 10.61 -1.66
N HIS A 34 5.24 9.32 -1.46
CA HIS A 34 5.60 8.61 -0.24
C HIS A 34 6.72 7.61 -0.55
N ASP A 35 7.93 7.89 -0.08
CA ASP A 35 9.00 6.89 -0.10
C ASP A 35 8.89 5.98 1.13
N LEU A 36 8.43 4.76 0.90
CA LEU A 36 8.30 3.73 1.94
C LEU A 36 9.39 2.65 1.80
N SER A 37 10.44 2.89 1.01
CA SER A 37 11.52 1.92 0.74
C SER A 37 12.34 1.55 1.98
N ALA A 38 12.32 2.37 3.02
CA ALA A 38 12.93 2.06 4.32
C ALA A 38 11.93 1.57 5.38
N ASP A 39 10.61 1.66 5.12
CA ASP A 39 9.60 1.30 6.10
C ASP A 39 9.36 -0.23 6.09
N PRO A 40 9.67 -0.97 7.18
CA PRO A 40 9.36 -2.39 7.26
C PRO A 40 7.85 -2.68 7.22
N ASN A 41 7.02 -1.65 7.42
CA ASN A 41 5.57 -1.73 7.38
C ASN A 41 4.96 -1.46 5.99
N ARG A 42 5.75 -1.32 4.92
CA ARG A 42 5.27 -1.01 3.55
C ARG A 42 4.52 -2.13 2.80
N LYS A 43 3.73 -2.95 3.49
CA LYS A 43 3.01 -4.09 2.86
C LYS A 43 1.73 -3.62 2.16
N MET A 44 1.44 -4.17 0.98
CA MET A 44 0.18 -3.91 0.24
C MET A 44 -1.07 -4.25 1.05
N CYS A 45 -1.04 -5.32 1.85
CA CYS A 45 -2.14 -5.70 2.72
C CYS A 45 -2.54 -4.57 3.70
N ARG A 46 -1.56 -3.80 4.17
CA ARG A 46 -1.77 -2.65 5.08
C ARG A 46 -2.43 -1.47 4.37
N LEU A 47 -2.08 -1.24 3.10
CA LEU A 47 -2.79 -0.29 2.25
C LEU A 47 -4.25 -0.70 2.08
N HIS A 48 -4.54 -1.98 1.86
CA HIS A 48 -5.91 -2.47 1.76
C HIS A 48 -6.71 -2.24 3.05
N ILE A 49 -6.13 -2.52 4.23
CA ILE A 49 -6.78 -2.21 5.52
C ILE A 49 -7.11 -0.71 5.62
N ALA A 50 -6.15 0.17 5.29
CA ALA A 50 -6.35 1.62 5.33
C ALA A 50 -7.47 2.12 4.41
N LEU A 51 -7.68 1.45 3.27
CA LEU A 51 -8.76 1.76 2.32
C LEU A 51 -10.10 1.17 2.77
N MET A 52 -10.11 -0.05 3.28
CA MET A 52 -11.31 -0.70 3.82
C MET A 52 -11.91 0.08 5.00
N ASP A 53 -11.07 0.55 5.92
CA ASP A 53 -11.51 1.39 7.04
C ASP A 53 -12.20 2.67 6.56
N ARG A 54 -11.68 3.31 5.51
CA ARG A 54 -12.29 4.50 4.88
C ARG A 54 -13.60 4.20 4.16
N MET A 55 -13.81 2.95 3.77
CA MET A 55 -15.05 2.46 3.16
C MET A 55 -16.07 1.96 4.20
N GLY A 56 -15.76 2.05 5.50
CA GLY A 56 -16.61 1.54 6.58
C GLY A 56 -16.57 0.01 6.73
N VAL A 57 -15.58 -0.65 6.14
CA VAL A 57 -15.35 -2.09 6.27
C VAL A 57 -14.21 -2.32 7.26
N HIS A 58 -14.55 -2.66 8.50
CA HIS A 58 -13.57 -2.90 9.53
C HIS A 58 -13.15 -4.36 9.57
N THR A 59 -11.84 -4.60 9.61
CA THR A 59 -11.26 -5.94 9.76
C THR A 59 -10.15 -5.92 10.79
N SER A 60 -9.99 -7.02 11.54
CA SER A 60 -8.88 -7.20 12.48
C SER A 60 -7.55 -7.48 11.77
N HIS A 61 -7.60 -8.00 10.54
CA HIS A 61 -6.42 -8.34 9.75
C HIS A 61 -6.77 -8.51 8.26
N PHE A 62 -5.76 -8.46 7.40
CA PHE A 62 -5.87 -8.83 6.00
C PHE A 62 -4.53 -9.40 5.53
N GLY A 63 -4.55 -10.62 4.97
CA GLY A 63 -3.32 -11.35 4.64
C GLY A 63 -2.44 -11.54 5.88
N ASP A 64 -1.23 -10.98 5.85
CA ASP A 64 -0.22 -11.04 6.91
C ASP A 64 -0.04 -9.69 7.64
N ALA A 65 -1.09 -8.86 7.63
CA ALA A 65 -1.11 -7.54 8.26
C ALA A 65 -2.26 -7.39 9.26
N GLU A 66 -1.96 -6.77 10.39
CA GLU A 66 -2.91 -6.52 11.50
C GLU A 66 -3.18 -5.02 11.70
N ASN A 67 -2.46 -4.14 10.98
CA ASN A 67 -2.53 -2.69 11.18
C ASN A 67 -2.51 -1.96 9.82
N ALA A 68 -3.22 -0.84 9.72
CA ALA A 68 -3.30 -0.02 8.50
C ALA A 68 -1.97 0.67 8.16
N LEU A 69 -1.75 0.95 6.87
CA LEU A 69 -0.67 1.82 6.42
C LEU A 69 -1.05 3.28 6.66
N ALA A 70 -0.12 4.08 7.17
CA ALA A 70 -0.32 5.52 7.32
C ALA A 70 -0.25 6.21 5.94
N ILE A 71 -1.42 6.59 5.42
CA ILE A 71 -1.60 7.31 4.15
C ILE A 71 -2.54 8.50 4.31
#